data_AF-A0A7V1Z9A4-F1
#
_entry.id   AF-A0A7V1Z9A4-F1
#
_cell.length_a   1.000
_cell.length_b   1.000
_cell.length_c   1.000
_cell.angle_alpha   90.00
_cell.angle_beta   90.00
_cell.angle_gamma   90.00
#
_symmetry.space_group_name_H-M   'P 1'
#
loop_
_entity.id
_entity.type
_entity.pdbx_description
1 polymer ?
#
loop_
_entity_poly.entity_id
_entity_poly.type
_entity_poly.pdbx_seq_one_letter_code
_entity_poly.pdbx_strand_id
1 'polypeptide(L)'
;MQQFIGVRVLQMNGVDIGLFQFDFDLTWAAFFLNANDHIYSRYGGRDAEDAEGRMSLAGLKYTMRLVLDAHRLGETDPPGHHRVVLPVENAFPVKGKGCLHCHQVYEGLRKEARRQGMFRPEMLWVYPLPENIGLVLNVDAGNRVQRVLPGSPAERAGLQAGDVLTTIGTTPIRSQADCMFALHLAPQRGDLTIHYQRHHQAQQVTISLQYGWKKSNLLWRPSMRREKVQ
;
A
#
# COMPACT_ATOMS: atom_id res chain seq x y z
N MET A 1 6.34 -0.21 23.55
CA MET A 1 5.88 -1.48 22.95
C MET A 1 4.81 -2.19 23.77
N GLN A 2 4.71 -2.00 25.09
CA GLN A 2 3.67 -2.62 25.94
C GLN A 2 2.23 -2.09 25.70
N GLN A 3 2.04 -1.16 24.76
CA GLN A 3 0.73 -0.54 24.46
C GLN A 3 0.02 -1.20 23.27
N PHE A 4 0.56 -2.28 22.73
CA PHE A 4 -0.03 -3.06 21.64
C PHE A 4 -0.36 -4.47 22.11
N ILE A 5 -1.50 -4.99 21.66
CA ILE A 5 -1.82 -6.41 21.75
C ILE A 5 -1.28 -7.07 20.48
N GLY A 6 -0.26 -7.92 20.63
CA GLY A 6 0.34 -8.63 19.51
C GLY A 6 -0.51 -9.82 19.10
N VAL A 7 -0.94 -9.86 17.83
CA VAL A 7 -1.68 -10.99 17.25
C VAL A 7 -0.90 -11.51 16.05
N ARG A 8 -0.68 -12.82 16.00
CA ARG A 8 -0.03 -13.50 14.86
C ARG A 8 -1.08 -14.31 14.11
N VAL A 9 -1.31 -13.94 12.86
CA VAL A 9 -2.18 -14.67 11.94
C VAL A 9 -1.30 -15.50 11.00
N LEU A 10 -1.49 -16.83 11.03
CA LEU A 10 -0.77 -17.77 10.16
C LEU A 10 -1.64 -18.26 8.99
N GLN A 11 -2.96 -18.16 9.14
CA GLN A 11 -3.95 -18.58 8.16
C GLN A 11 -5.02 -17.50 8.06
N MET A 12 -5.45 -17.18 6.84
CA MET A 12 -6.42 -16.11 6.57
C MET A 12 -7.89 -16.60 6.58
N ASN A 13 -8.13 -17.83 7.08
CA ASN A 13 -9.49 -18.37 7.19
C ASN A 13 -10.34 -17.50 8.12
N GLY A 14 -11.47 -17.00 7.62
CA GLY A 14 -12.38 -16.14 8.39
C GLY A 14 -11.89 -14.70 8.57
N VAL A 15 -10.76 -14.31 7.97
CA VAL A 15 -10.27 -12.93 7.99
C VAL A 15 -10.93 -12.14 6.86
N ASP A 16 -11.47 -10.96 7.17
CA ASP A 16 -12.02 -10.03 6.18
C ASP A 16 -10.88 -9.41 5.35
N ILE A 17 -10.57 -10.01 4.20
CA ILE A 17 -9.57 -9.51 3.26
C ILE A 17 -9.98 -8.23 2.51
N GLY A 18 -11.26 -7.82 2.60
CA GLY A 18 -11.72 -6.50 2.17
C GLY A 18 -11.30 -5.40 3.15
N LEU A 19 -11.22 -5.73 4.45
CA LEU A 19 -10.62 -4.88 5.48
C LEU A 19 -9.09 -4.90 5.40
N PHE A 20 -8.49 -6.09 5.47
CA PHE A 20 -7.05 -6.29 5.48
C PHE A 20 -6.46 -6.29 4.06
N GLN A 21 -6.51 -5.14 3.39
CA GLN A 21 -5.90 -4.95 2.08
C GLN A 21 -4.41 -4.61 2.21
N PHE A 22 -3.57 -5.47 1.65
CA PHE A 22 -2.12 -5.30 1.48
C PHE A 22 -1.69 -5.96 0.18
N ASP A 23 -0.41 -5.81 -0.17
CA ASP A 23 0.15 -6.51 -1.32
C ASP A 23 0.26 -8.02 -1.01
N PHE A 24 -0.57 -8.85 -1.63
CA PHE A 24 -0.63 -10.29 -1.37
C PHE A 24 0.59 -11.06 -1.89
N ASP A 25 1.52 -10.39 -2.59
CA ASP A 25 2.82 -10.94 -2.99
C ASP A 25 3.92 -10.77 -1.91
N LEU A 26 3.59 -10.13 -0.78
CA LEU A 26 4.52 -9.98 0.34
C LEU A 26 4.69 -11.28 1.14
N THR A 27 5.90 -11.49 1.65
CA THR A 27 6.23 -12.55 2.61
C THR A 27 5.70 -12.25 4.01
N TRP A 28 5.57 -10.97 4.35
CA TRP A 28 5.09 -10.52 5.65
C TRP A 28 4.45 -9.12 5.55
N ALA A 29 3.38 -8.92 6.31
CA ALA A 29 2.73 -7.63 6.49
C ALA A 29 2.21 -7.52 7.92
N ALA A 30 2.14 -6.29 8.43
CA ALA A 30 1.52 -5.95 9.69
C ALA A 30 0.47 -4.86 9.51
N PHE A 31 -0.52 -4.89 10.39
CA PHE A 31 -1.57 -3.89 10.48
C PHE A 31 -1.62 -3.38 11.91
N PHE A 32 -1.93 -2.09 12.05
CA PHE A 32 -2.23 -1.48 13.34
C PHE A 32 -3.65 -0.96 13.31
N LEU A 33 -4.47 -1.41 14.25
CA LEU A 33 -5.90 -1.13 14.27
C LEU A 33 -6.45 -1.05 15.70
N ASN A 34 -7.63 -0.46 15.86
CA ASN A 34 -8.40 -0.51 17.10
C ASN A 34 -9.50 -1.58 17.06
N ALA A 35 -10.27 -1.68 18.15
CA ALA A 35 -11.36 -2.65 18.30
C ALA A 35 -12.57 -2.41 17.37
N ASN A 36 -12.62 -1.27 16.69
CA ASN A 36 -13.68 -0.92 15.73
C ASN A 36 -13.22 -1.13 14.27
N ASP A 37 -12.18 -1.95 14.06
CA ASP A 37 -11.58 -2.24 12.75
C ASP A 37 -10.99 -1.02 12.01
N HIS A 38 -10.79 0.12 12.69
CA HIS A 38 -10.12 1.25 12.07
C HIS A 38 -8.62 0.96 11.93
N ILE A 39 -8.12 0.92 10.69
CA ILE A 39 -6.70 0.68 10.39
C ILE A 39 -5.95 2.02 10.43
N TYR A 40 -5.10 2.19 11.45
CA TYR A 40 -4.22 3.35 11.58
C TYR A 40 -3.08 3.35 10.56
N SER A 41 -2.53 2.17 10.27
CA SER A 41 -1.38 2.03 9.37
C SER A 41 -1.16 0.56 8.99
N ARG A 42 -0.52 0.36 7.84
CA ARG A 42 0.05 -0.89 7.35
C ARG A 42 1.57 -0.85 7.53
N TYR A 43 2.23 -1.99 7.60
CA TYR A 43 3.69 -2.05 7.59
C TYR A 43 4.18 -3.32 6.90
N GLY A 44 5.37 -3.25 6.30
CA GLY A 44 5.89 -4.26 5.40
C GLY A 44 6.28 -3.63 4.07
N GLY A 45 6.73 -4.46 3.13
CA GLY A 45 7.08 -4.03 1.79
C GLY A 45 8.17 -4.89 1.19
N ARG A 46 8.21 -4.91 -0.14
CA ARG A 46 9.18 -5.65 -0.94
C ARG A 46 9.33 -4.97 -2.28
N ASP A 47 10.50 -5.11 -2.90
CA ASP A 47 10.68 -4.85 -4.33
C ASP A 47 11.44 -5.99 -5.02
N ALA A 48 11.87 -5.71 -6.24
CA ALA A 48 12.62 -6.64 -7.08
C ALA A 48 14.04 -6.90 -6.56
N GLU A 49 14.62 -5.97 -5.80
CA GLU A 49 16.00 -6.04 -5.36
C GLU A 49 16.10 -6.84 -4.05
N ASP A 50 15.24 -6.54 -3.07
CA ASP A 50 15.29 -7.18 -1.76
C ASP A 50 13.89 -7.45 -1.19
N ALA A 51 13.72 -8.65 -0.63
CA ALA A 51 12.52 -9.04 0.09
C ALA A 51 12.34 -8.30 1.42
N GLU A 52 13.42 -7.77 2.00
CA GLU A 52 13.43 -7.11 3.31
C GLU A 52 13.87 -5.65 3.28
N GLY A 53 14.46 -5.16 2.18
CA GLY A 53 15.08 -3.83 2.08
C GLY A 53 14.15 -2.62 2.30
N ARG A 54 12.84 -2.86 2.35
CA ARG A 54 11.80 -1.85 2.65
C ARG A 54 11.41 -1.79 4.12
N MET A 55 12.01 -2.62 4.96
CA MET A 55 11.67 -2.77 6.37
C MET A 55 12.91 -2.61 7.24
N SER A 56 12.75 -1.91 8.35
CA SER A 56 13.72 -1.96 9.44
C SER A 56 13.02 -2.02 10.79
N LEU A 57 13.74 -2.45 11.83
CA LEU A 57 13.21 -2.41 13.19
C LEU A 57 12.97 -0.96 13.67
N ALA A 58 13.80 -0.01 13.23
CA ALA A 58 13.62 1.40 13.55
C ALA A 58 12.37 1.96 12.87
N GLY A 59 12.13 1.62 11.60
CA GLY A 59 10.93 1.97 10.85
C GLY A 59 9.67 1.43 11.50
N LEU A 60 9.69 0.16 11.94
CA LEU A 60 8.56 -0.45 12.63
C LEU A 60 8.25 0.30 13.94
N LYS A 61 9.27 0.58 14.75
CA LYS A 61 9.13 1.36 15.99
C LYS A 61 8.61 2.77 15.72
N TYR A 62 9.07 3.40 14.65
CA TYR A 62 8.65 4.72 14.24
C TYR A 62 7.16 4.74 13.86
N THR A 63 6.71 3.83 12.99
CA THR A 63 5.29 3.69 12.63
C THR A 63 4.43 3.39 13.85
N MET A 64 4.86 2.48 14.73
CA MET A 64 4.15 2.16 15.98
C MET A 64 3.93 3.39 16.87
N ARG A 65 4.91 4.31 16.94
CA ARG A 65 4.76 5.55 17.71
C ARG A 65 3.71 6.48 17.09
N LEU A 66 3.77 6.69 15.76
CA LEU A 66 2.78 7.50 15.05
C LEU A 66 1.36 6.95 15.17
N VAL A 67 1.22 5.62 15.19
CA VAL A 67 -0.05 4.93 15.42
C VAL A 67 -0.58 5.19 16.83
N LEU A 68 0.27 5.09 17.86
CA LEU A 68 -0.15 5.37 19.24
C LEU A 68 -0.59 6.82 19.41
N ASP A 69 0.09 7.75 18.76
CA ASP A 69 -0.28 9.16 18.79
C ASP A 69 -1.63 9.38 18.12
N ALA A 70 -1.88 8.80 16.94
CA ALA A 70 -3.16 8.83 16.25
C ALA A 70 -4.30 8.20 17.08
N HIS A 71 -4.03 7.06 17.73
CA HIS A 71 -4.99 6.39 18.61
C HIS A 71 -5.38 7.26 19.80
N ARG A 72 -4.42 7.92 20.46
CA ARG A 72 -4.69 8.83 21.59
C ARG A 72 -5.48 10.06 21.18
N LEU A 73 -5.28 10.54 19.95
CA LEU A 73 -6.03 11.65 19.37
C LEU A 73 -7.45 11.25 18.94
N GLY A 74 -7.80 9.96 19.01
CA GLY A 74 -9.12 9.46 18.62
C GLY A 74 -9.35 9.49 17.12
N GLU A 75 -8.29 9.36 16.30
CA GLU A 75 -8.43 9.29 14.84
C GLU A 75 -9.34 8.12 14.44
N THR A 76 -10.24 8.40 13.50
CA THR A 76 -11.18 7.45 12.91
C THR A 76 -11.09 7.54 11.39
N ASP A 77 -11.68 6.56 10.70
CA ASP A 77 -11.82 6.63 9.24
C ASP A 77 -12.57 7.91 8.84
N PRO A 78 -12.15 8.58 7.74
CA PRO A 78 -12.92 9.68 7.19
C PRO A 78 -14.35 9.23 6.83
N PRO A 79 -15.37 10.09 7.02
CA PRO A 79 -16.72 9.80 6.57
C PRO A 79 -16.75 9.43 5.08
N GLY A 80 -17.44 8.35 4.73
CA GLY A 80 -17.55 7.88 3.34
C GLY A 80 -16.36 7.06 2.83
N HIS A 81 -15.39 6.71 3.69
CA HIS A 81 -14.36 5.74 3.32
C HIS A 81 -14.98 4.34 3.11
N HIS A 82 -15.22 3.96 1.85
CA HIS A 82 -15.77 2.66 1.52
C HIS A 82 -14.68 1.57 1.53
N ARG A 83 -14.94 0.47 2.24
CA ARG A 83 -14.12 -0.74 2.13
C ARG A 83 -14.27 -1.28 0.72
N VAL A 84 -13.15 -1.42 -0.01
CA VAL A 84 -13.15 -2.12 -1.30
C VAL A 84 -13.28 -3.60 -1.00
N VAL A 85 -14.46 -4.14 -1.28
CA VAL A 85 -14.70 -5.59 -1.20
C VAL A 85 -14.12 -6.22 -2.46
N LEU A 86 -13.05 -6.99 -2.29
CA LEU A 86 -12.51 -7.81 -3.36
C LEU A 86 -13.43 -9.04 -3.52
N PRO A 87 -13.98 -9.33 -4.72
CA PRO A 87 -14.84 -10.50 -4.94
C PRO A 87 -13.99 -11.78 -5.06
N VAL A 88 -13.20 -12.06 -4.04
CA VAL A 88 -12.19 -13.13 -4.03
C VAL A 88 -12.87 -14.49 -4.13
N GLU A 89 -14.05 -14.67 -3.54
CA GLU A 89 -14.86 -15.88 -3.64
C GLU A 89 -15.20 -16.26 -5.09
N ASN A 90 -15.48 -15.28 -5.95
CA ASN A 90 -15.77 -15.52 -7.37
C ASN A 90 -14.52 -15.82 -8.19
N ALA A 91 -13.39 -15.26 -7.75
CA ALA A 91 -12.09 -15.53 -8.33
C ALA A 91 -11.55 -16.94 -8.03
N PHE A 92 -12.07 -17.64 -7.01
CA PHE A 92 -11.55 -18.93 -6.55
C PHE A 92 -12.65 -19.91 -6.11
N PRO A 93 -13.19 -20.74 -7.02
CA PRO A 93 -13.96 -21.92 -6.62
C PRO A 93 -13.01 -22.96 -6.01
N VAL A 94 -12.76 -22.86 -4.70
CA VAL A 94 -11.98 -23.89 -3.98
C VAL A 94 -12.92 -25.05 -3.65
N LYS A 95 -12.65 -26.24 -4.19
CA LYS A 95 -13.41 -27.44 -3.84
C LYS A 95 -13.05 -27.87 -2.41
N GLY A 96 -14.03 -27.95 -1.51
CA GLY A 96 -13.86 -28.47 -0.14
C GLY A 96 -13.12 -27.51 0.80
N LYS A 97 -12.28 -28.05 1.70
CA LYS A 97 -11.53 -27.28 2.73
C LYS A 97 -10.19 -26.69 2.23
N GLY A 98 -9.99 -26.59 0.92
CA GLY A 98 -8.73 -26.09 0.37
C GLY A 98 -8.49 -24.63 0.78
N CYS A 99 -7.26 -24.30 1.21
CA CYS A 99 -6.84 -22.91 1.42
C CYS A 99 -6.04 -22.44 0.21
N LEU A 100 -6.27 -21.19 -0.19
CA LEU A 100 -5.48 -20.52 -1.23
C LEU A 100 -4.23 -19.89 -0.60
N HIS A 101 -3.09 -19.93 -1.29
CA HIS A 101 -1.92 -19.15 -0.86
C HIS A 101 -2.09 -17.69 -1.29
N CYS A 102 -1.73 -16.72 -0.43
CA CYS A 102 -2.05 -15.29 -0.60
C CYS A 102 -1.74 -14.75 -2.01
N HIS A 103 -0.58 -15.09 -2.57
CA HIS A 103 -0.17 -14.63 -3.91
C HIS A 103 -1.08 -15.07 -5.07
N GLN A 104 -1.94 -16.07 -4.86
CA GLN A 104 -2.87 -16.52 -5.89
C GLN A 104 -4.05 -15.56 -5.99
N VAL A 105 -4.32 -14.72 -4.97
CA VAL A 105 -5.45 -13.77 -4.93
C VAL A 105 -5.48 -12.89 -6.18
N TYR A 106 -4.33 -12.32 -6.58
CA TYR A 106 -4.30 -11.51 -7.80
C TYR A 106 -4.44 -12.35 -9.08
N GLU A 107 -3.95 -13.59 -9.11
CA GLU A 107 -4.12 -14.48 -10.27
C GLU A 107 -5.61 -14.74 -10.55
N GLY A 108 -6.39 -15.09 -9.53
CA GLY A 108 -7.82 -15.35 -9.71
C GLY A 108 -8.61 -14.09 -9.96
N LEU A 109 -8.31 -12.96 -9.30
CA LEU A 109 -8.99 -11.69 -9.60
C LEU A 109 -8.80 -11.30 -11.07
N ARG A 110 -7.61 -11.51 -11.65
CA ARG A 110 -7.37 -11.27 -13.08
C ARG A 110 -8.07 -12.30 -13.98
N LYS A 111 -8.09 -13.59 -13.61
CA LYS A 111 -8.83 -14.63 -14.35
C LYS A 111 -10.32 -14.32 -14.39
N GLU A 112 -10.88 -13.90 -13.26
CA GLU A 112 -12.29 -13.56 -13.15
C GLU A 112 -12.62 -12.30 -13.94
N ALA A 113 -11.77 -11.27 -13.87
CA ALA A 113 -11.93 -10.09 -14.71
C ALA A 113 -11.88 -10.44 -16.20
N ARG A 114 -11.04 -11.38 -16.64
CA ARG A 114 -11.03 -11.87 -18.04
C ARG A 114 -12.33 -12.57 -18.39
N ARG A 115 -12.83 -13.45 -17.52
CA ARG A 115 -14.10 -14.17 -17.70
C ARG A 115 -15.28 -13.20 -17.88
N GLN A 116 -15.26 -12.08 -17.17
CA GLN A 116 -16.28 -11.03 -17.23
C GLN A 116 -16.03 -9.97 -18.32
N GLY A 117 -14.94 -10.05 -19.10
CA GLY A 117 -14.57 -9.01 -20.07
C GLY A 117 -14.13 -7.68 -19.46
N MET A 118 -13.85 -7.66 -18.15
CA MET A 118 -13.44 -6.49 -17.36
C MET A 118 -11.92 -6.39 -17.17
N PHE A 119 -11.15 -7.34 -17.70
CA PHE A 119 -9.70 -7.33 -17.58
C PHE A 119 -9.13 -6.08 -18.26
N ARG A 120 -8.23 -5.41 -17.55
CA ARG A 120 -7.44 -4.31 -18.11
C ARG A 120 -5.96 -4.54 -17.79
N PRO A 121 -5.01 -4.20 -18.68
CA PRO A 121 -3.59 -4.41 -18.44
C PRO A 121 -3.08 -3.79 -17.14
N GLU A 122 -3.69 -2.69 -16.66
CA GLU A 122 -3.29 -2.01 -15.42
C GLU A 122 -3.48 -2.87 -14.18
N MET A 123 -4.33 -3.90 -14.24
CA MET A 123 -4.52 -4.87 -13.15
C MET A 123 -3.25 -5.71 -12.86
N LEU A 124 -2.24 -5.65 -13.73
CA LEU A 124 -0.93 -6.27 -13.49
C LEU A 124 -0.08 -5.47 -12.51
N TRP A 125 -0.27 -4.15 -12.40
CA TRP A 125 0.51 -3.27 -11.53
C TRP A 125 -0.28 -2.87 -10.29
N VAL A 126 -0.16 -3.71 -9.27
CA VAL A 126 -0.70 -3.47 -7.93
C VAL A 126 0.40 -2.96 -7.01
N TYR A 127 0.02 -2.16 -6.00
CA TYR A 127 0.94 -1.57 -5.02
C TYR A 127 2.23 -0.98 -5.64
N PRO A 128 2.09 0.08 -6.47
CA PRO A 128 3.24 0.76 -7.06
C PRO A 128 4.18 1.28 -5.96
N LEU A 129 5.47 1.33 -6.28
CA LEU A 129 6.46 1.83 -5.36
C LEU A 129 6.38 3.36 -5.26
N PRO A 130 6.76 3.98 -4.14
CA PRO A 130 6.85 5.44 -4.04
C PRO A 130 7.72 6.06 -5.16
N GLU A 131 8.72 5.31 -5.62
CA GLU A 131 9.62 5.70 -6.71
C GLU A 131 8.90 5.88 -8.05
N ASN A 132 7.74 5.23 -8.27
CA ASN A 132 6.93 5.43 -9.47
C ASN A 132 6.46 6.88 -9.66
N ILE A 133 6.32 7.63 -8.57
CA ILE A 133 6.03 9.07 -8.61
C ILE A 133 7.25 9.94 -8.27
N GLY A 134 8.41 9.30 -8.03
CA GLY A 134 9.67 9.98 -7.75
C GLY A 134 10.02 10.14 -6.28
N LEU A 135 9.32 9.47 -5.36
CA LEU A 135 9.64 9.55 -3.93
C LEU A 135 10.52 8.37 -3.53
N VAL A 136 11.64 8.66 -2.88
CA VAL A 136 12.43 7.67 -2.14
C VAL A 136 12.22 7.94 -0.66
N LEU A 137 11.64 6.99 0.05
CA LEU A 137 11.28 7.14 1.47
C LEU A 137 12.37 6.54 2.38
N ASN A 138 12.55 7.15 3.54
CA ASN A 138 13.49 6.65 4.54
C ASN A 138 12.96 5.34 5.15
N VAL A 139 13.78 4.28 5.15
CA VAL A 139 13.39 2.97 5.70
C VAL A 139 13.12 2.99 7.21
N ASP A 140 13.82 3.84 7.96
CA ASP A 140 13.68 4.00 9.41
C ASP A 140 12.58 4.99 9.80
N ALA A 141 12.06 5.76 8.84
CA ALA A 141 10.99 6.72 9.01
C ALA A 141 10.11 6.73 7.76
N GLY A 142 9.27 5.70 7.60
CA GLY A 142 8.59 5.36 6.34
C GLY A 142 7.63 6.39 5.74
N ASN A 143 7.41 7.53 6.40
CA ASN A 143 6.67 8.67 5.84
C ASN A 143 7.56 9.89 5.54
N ARG A 144 8.88 9.80 5.74
CA ARG A 144 9.83 10.88 5.46
C ARG A 144 10.46 10.67 4.08
N VAL A 145 10.41 11.72 3.26
CA VAL A 145 11.10 11.76 1.97
C VAL A 145 12.60 11.84 2.21
N GLN A 146 13.32 10.80 1.82
CA GLN A 146 14.78 10.78 1.86
C GLN A 146 15.37 11.51 0.65
N ARG A 147 14.77 11.31 -0.53
CA ARG A 147 15.19 11.95 -1.79
C ARG A 147 14.02 12.00 -2.76
N VAL A 148 14.04 12.98 -3.65
CA VAL A 148 13.13 13.06 -4.80
C VAL A 148 13.93 12.79 -6.07
N LEU A 149 13.38 11.96 -6.96
CA LEU A 149 14.04 11.57 -8.21
C LEU A 149 13.98 12.73 -9.22
N PRO A 150 15.10 13.05 -9.92
CA PRO A 150 15.10 14.10 -10.94
C PRO A 150 14.13 13.83 -12.09
N GLY A 151 13.49 14.88 -12.60
CA GLY A 151 12.51 14.82 -13.67
C GLY A 151 11.22 14.07 -13.33
N SER A 152 10.96 13.77 -12.05
CA SER A 152 9.80 13.00 -11.62
C SER A 152 8.54 13.87 -11.40
N PRO A 153 7.34 13.26 -11.31
CA PRO A 153 6.13 13.97 -10.90
C PRO A 153 6.28 14.69 -9.56
N ALA A 154 6.89 14.04 -8.56
CA ALA A 154 7.13 14.63 -7.25
C ALA A 154 8.06 15.85 -7.31
N GLU A 155 9.15 15.78 -8.10
CA GLU A 155 10.07 16.92 -8.26
C GLU A 155 9.39 18.12 -8.91
N ARG A 156 8.69 17.90 -10.04
CA ARG A 156 7.95 18.96 -10.74
C ARG A 156 6.92 19.65 -9.86
N ALA A 157 6.37 18.93 -8.90
CA ALA A 157 5.38 19.44 -7.96
C ALA A 157 6.03 20.12 -6.75
N GLY A 158 7.35 20.09 -6.62
CA GLY A 158 8.11 20.81 -5.60
C GLY A 158 8.28 20.07 -4.28
N LEU A 159 8.05 18.75 -4.24
CA LEU A 159 8.43 17.91 -3.11
C LEU A 159 9.96 17.84 -2.99
N GLN A 160 10.46 17.72 -1.77
CA GLN A 160 11.88 17.79 -1.45
C GLN A 160 12.27 16.76 -0.39
N ALA A 161 13.58 16.47 -0.31
CA ALA A 161 14.12 15.70 0.80
C ALA A 161 13.81 16.40 2.14
N GLY A 162 13.46 15.61 3.15
CA GLY A 162 13.08 16.11 4.48
C GLY A 162 11.58 16.30 4.68
N ASP A 163 10.79 16.39 3.60
CA ASP A 163 9.33 16.42 3.69
C ASP A 163 8.79 15.21 4.44
N VAL A 164 7.81 15.43 5.31
CA VAL A 164 7.11 14.36 6.04
C VAL A 164 5.71 14.25 5.46
N LEU A 165 5.45 13.17 4.73
CA LEU A 165 4.16 12.88 4.14
C LEU A 165 3.16 12.59 5.26
N THR A 166 1.99 13.23 5.20
CA THR A 166 0.91 13.03 6.17
C THR A 166 -0.26 12.30 5.54
N THR A 167 -0.62 12.62 4.29
CA THR A 167 -1.74 11.99 3.56
C THR A 167 -1.44 11.95 2.07
N ILE A 168 -1.78 10.85 1.39
CA ILE A 168 -1.81 10.75 -0.08
C ILE A 168 -3.21 10.34 -0.50
N GLY A 169 -3.87 11.16 -1.32
CA GLY A 169 -5.29 11.00 -1.60
C GLY A 169 -6.10 11.03 -0.30
N THR A 170 -6.73 9.91 0.04
CA THR A 170 -7.50 9.74 1.27
C THR A 170 -6.78 8.92 2.34
N THR A 171 -5.55 8.47 2.09
CA THR A 171 -4.82 7.53 2.94
C THR A 171 -3.81 8.27 3.82
N PRO A 172 -3.93 8.21 5.16
CA PRO A 172 -2.89 8.68 6.07
C PRO A 172 -1.59 7.89 5.91
N ILE A 173 -0.44 8.57 5.96
CA ILE A 173 0.87 7.96 5.70
C ILE A 173 1.71 7.93 6.97
N ARG A 174 1.92 6.72 7.50
CA ARG A 174 2.79 6.46 8.67
C ARG A 174 3.91 5.47 8.34
N SER A 175 3.85 4.84 7.17
CA SER A 175 4.84 3.88 6.67
C SER A 175 4.95 3.89 5.14
N GLN A 176 5.92 3.15 4.62
CA GLN A 176 6.04 2.93 3.18
C GLN A 176 4.88 2.09 2.63
N ALA A 177 4.36 1.15 3.42
CA ALA A 177 3.22 0.31 3.02
C ALA A 177 1.94 1.15 2.86
N ASP A 178 1.75 2.18 3.68
CA ASP A 178 0.65 3.13 3.52
C ASP A 178 0.79 3.90 2.21
N CYS A 179 2.02 4.34 1.86
CA CYS A 179 2.29 5.02 0.59
C CYS A 179 1.97 4.10 -0.60
N MET A 180 2.46 2.86 -0.59
CA MET A 180 2.15 1.87 -1.64
C MET A 180 0.66 1.59 -1.76
N PHE A 181 -0.06 1.51 -0.62
CA PHE A 181 -1.51 1.34 -0.61
C PHE A 181 -2.24 2.56 -1.19
N ALA A 182 -1.84 3.78 -0.80
CA ALA A 182 -2.39 5.01 -1.37
C ALA A 182 -2.19 5.09 -2.90
N LEU A 183 -0.99 4.73 -3.37
CA LEU A 183 -0.68 4.67 -4.80
C LEU A 183 -1.43 3.53 -5.51
N HIS A 184 -1.73 2.43 -4.83
CA HIS A 184 -2.58 1.38 -5.38
C HIS A 184 -3.99 1.91 -5.67
N LEU A 185 -4.56 2.70 -4.76
CA LEU A 185 -5.88 3.32 -4.89
C LEU A 185 -5.93 4.52 -5.85
N ALA A 186 -4.80 5.19 -6.07
CA ALA A 186 -4.70 6.37 -6.94
C ALA A 186 -5.17 6.08 -8.39
N PRO A 187 -5.67 7.09 -9.11
CA PRO A 187 -6.20 6.90 -10.47
C PRO A 187 -5.12 6.47 -11.47
N GLN A 188 -5.53 5.84 -12.57
CA GLN A 188 -4.60 5.42 -13.64
C GLN A 188 -3.99 6.60 -14.40
N ARG A 189 -4.68 7.76 -14.39
CA ARG A 189 -4.28 9.04 -14.95
C ARG A 189 -5.05 10.14 -14.22
N GLY A 190 -4.47 11.32 -14.12
CA GLY A 190 -5.12 12.50 -13.52
C GLY A 190 -4.36 12.99 -12.29
N ASP A 191 -5.04 13.72 -11.43
CA ASP A 191 -4.39 14.40 -10.33
C ASP A 191 -4.45 13.60 -9.02
N LEU A 192 -3.36 13.63 -8.26
CA LEU A 192 -3.26 13.05 -6.93
C LEU A 192 -2.74 14.09 -5.95
N THR A 193 -3.52 14.39 -4.91
CA THR A 193 -3.13 15.33 -3.86
C THR A 193 -2.28 14.63 -2.80
N ILE A 194 -1.22 15.30 -2.37
CA ILE A 194 -0.32 14.87 -1.31
C ILE A 194 -0.25 15.98 -0.27
N HIS A 195 -0.60 15.66 0.97
CA HIS A 195 -0.39 16.51 2.13
C HIS A 195 0.92 16.13 2.82
N TYR A 196 1.67 17.12 3.24
CA TYR A 196 2.96 16.93 3.88
C TYR A 196 3.28 18.04 4.86
N GLN A 197 4.32 17.84 5.66
CA GLN A 197 4.91 18.86 6.52
C GLN A 197 6.34 19.16 6.07
N ARG A 198 6.66 20.45 5.94
CA ARG A 198 8.01 20.96 5.73
C ARG A 198 8.30 21.98 6.81
N HIS A 199 9.38 21.80 7.56
CA HIS A 199 9.70 22.62 8.74
C HIS A 199 8.51 22.77 9.72
N HIS A 200 7.78 21.66 9.96
CA HIS A 200 6.58 21.59 10.81
C HIS A 200 5.36 22.38 10.32
N GLN A 201 5.43 22.98 9.13
CA GLN A 201 4.29 23.67 8.52
C GLN A 201 3.56 22.71 7.58
N ALA A 202 2.24 22.62 7.74
CA ALA A 202 1.40 21.84 6.83
C ALA A 202 1.39 22.48 5.44
N GLN A 203 1.57 21.65 4.42
CA GLN A 203 1.57 22.01 3.02
C GLN A 203 0.80 20.95 2.23
N GLN A 204 0.41 21.30 1.01
CA GLN A 204 -0.18 20.36 0.07
C GLN A 204 0.33 20.61 -1.34
N VAL A 205 0.30 19.57 -2.15
CA VAL A 205 0.71 19.60 -3.54
C VAL A 205 -0.15 18.63 -4.34
N THR A 206 -0.44 18.98 -5.60
CA THR A 206 -1.09 18.08 -6.55
C THR A 206 -0.06 17.60 -7.57
N ILE A 207 0.10 16.28 -7.69
CA ILE A 207 0.90 15.67 -8.75
C ILE A 207 0.00 15.22 -9.89
N SER A 208 0.38 15.52 -11.13
CA SER A 208 -0.31 15.02 -12.32
C SER A 208 0.29 13.69 -12.78
N LEU A 209 -0.52 12.65 -12.73
CA LEU A 209 -0.19 11.27 -13.09
C LEU A 209 -0.51 11.03 -14.57
N GLN A 210 0.53 10.63 -15.33
CA GLN A 210 0.37 10.20 -16.71
C GLN A 210 -0.05 8.73 -16.77
N TYR A 211 -0.83 8.37 -17.79
CA TYR A 211 -1.22 6.97 -17.98
C TYR A 211 0.02 6.06 -18.04
N GLY A 212 -0.01 4.94 -17.31
CA GLY A 212 1.11 4.00 -17.20
C GLY A 212 2.11 4.32 -16.09
N TRP A 213 1.90 5.34 -15.26
CA TRP A 213 2.79 5.67 -14.12
C TRP A 213 2.95 4.52 -13.11
N LYS A 214 1.95 3.63 -12.99
CA LYS A 214 2.02 2.45 -12.11
C LYS A 214 2.97 1.36 -12.61
N LYS A 215 3.43 1.44 -13.86
CA LYS A 215 4.29 0.40 -14.45
C LYS A 215 5.60 0.28 -13.67
N SER A 216 5.96 -0.95 -13.30
CA SER A 216 7.18 -1.32 -12.60
C SER A 216 7.59 -2.74 -12.98
N ASN A 217 8.76 -3.18 -12.53
CA ASN A 217 9.16 -4.58 -12.68
C ASN A 217 8.21 -5.48 -11.90
N LEU A 218 7.52 -6.37 -12.60
CA LEU A 218 6.56 -7.31 -12.04
C LEU A 218 7.11 -8.74 -11.89
N LEU A 219 8.31 -9.03 -12.40
CA LEU A 219 8.83 -10.40 -12.51
C LEU A 219 9.17 -11.04 -11.17
N TRP A 220 9.42 -10.24 -10.14
CA TRP A 220 9.66 -10.72 -8.77
C TRP A 220 8.38 -11.20 -8.08
N ARG A 221 7.20 -10.79 -8.58
CA ARG A 221 5.91 -11.06 -7.95
C ARG A 221 5.52 -12.52 -8.14
N PRO A 222 5.29 -13.29 -7.06
CA PRO A 222 4.85 -14.66 -7.19
C PRO A 222 3.53 -14.81 -7.96
N SER A 223 2.59 -13.86 -7.83
CA SER A 223 1.34 -13.81 -8.59
C SER A 223 1.52 -13.66 -10.11
N MET A 224 2.73 -13.38 -10.59
CA MET A 224 3.04 -13.20 -12.01
C MET A 224 3.67 -14.44 -12.66
N ARG A 225 4.04 -15.46 -11.87
CA ARG A 225 4.75 -16.66 -12.37
C ARG A 225 4.00 -17.43 -13.46
N ARG A 226 2.67 -17.34 -13.47
CA ARG A 226 1.79 -18.02 -14.45
C ARG A 226 1.18 -17.05 -15.46
N GLU A 227 1.54 -15.77 -15.40
CA GLU A 227 1.03 -14.74 -16.29
C GLU A 227 1.88 -14.70 -17.55
N LYS A 228 1.27 -14.90 -18.72
CA LYS A 228 1.95 -14.69 -20.00
C LYS A 228 1.80 -13.21 -20.37
N VAL A 229 2.86 -12.43 -20.19
CA VAL A 229 2.93 -11.07 -20.70
C VAL A 229 3.13 -11.18 -22.21
N GLN A 230 2.06 -10.94 -22.99
CA GLN A 230 2.12 -10.79 -24.45
C GLN A 230 2.39 -9.34 -24.80
#